data_AF-Q19UH6-F1
#
_entry.id   AF-Q19UH6-F1
#
_cell.length_a   1.000
_cell.length_b   1.000
_cell.length_c   1.000
_cell.angle_alpha   90.00
_cell.angle_beta   90.00
_cell.angle_gamma   90.00
#
_symmetry.space_group_name_H-M   'P 1'
#
loop_
_entity.id
_entity.type
_entity.pdbx_description
1 polymer ?
#
loop_
_entity_poly.entity_id
_entity_poly.type
_entity_poly.pdbx_seq_one_letter_code
_entity_poly.pdbx_strand_id
1 'polypeptide(L)'
;GEHNIEETEHTEQKRNVIRIIPHHNYNAAINKYNHDIALLELDEPLVLNSYVTPICIADKEYTNIFLKFGSGYVSGWGRVFHKGRSALVLQYLRVPLVD
;
A
#
# COMPACT_ATOMS: atom_id res chain seq x y z
N GLY A 1 3.28 2.30 -11.14
CA GLY A 1 2.87 2.38 -12.55
C GLY A 1 1.76 3.39 -12.61
N GLU A 2 0.56 2.98 -12.21
CA GLU A 2 -0.65 3.81 -12.15
C GLU A 2 -0.45 5.19 -11.50
N HIS A 3 -0.98 6.24 -12.12
CA HIS A 3 -1.06 7.60 -11.59
C HIS A 3 -2.47 8.21 -11.75
N ASN A 4 -3.11 8.07 -12.90
CA ASN A 4 -4.50 8.50 -13.15
C ASN A 4 -5.43 7.33 -13.53
N ILE A 5 -6.29 6.92 -12.60
CA ILE A 5 -7.13 5.70 -12.74
C ILE A 5 -8.20 5.74 -13.84
N GLU A 6 -8.44 6.90 -14.47
CA GLU A 6 -9.34 7.03 -15.61
C GLU A 6 -8.61 6.97 -16.96
N GLU A 7 -7.28 7.04 -16.95
CA GLU A 7 -6.44 7.06 -18.14
C GLU A 7 -5.63 5.75 -18.25
N THR A 8 -5.02 5.55 -19.41
CA THR A 8 -4.03 4.49 -19.59
C THR A 8 -2.75 5.17 -20.03
N GLU A 9 -1.81 5.31 -19.10
CA GLU A 9 -0.58 6.08 -19.26
C GLU A 9 0.57 5.21 -19.83
N HIS A 10 0.31 3.93 -20.05
CA HIS A 10 1.26 2.91 -20.54
C HIS A 10 2.43 2.64 -19.59
N THR A 11 2.36 3.12 -18.36
CA THR A 11 3.33 2.83 -17.28
C THR A 11 2.82 1.74 -16.34
N GLU A 12 1.55 1.35 -16.48
CA GLU A 12 0.84 0.37 -15.68
C GLU A 12 1.14 -1.05 -16.15
N GLN A 13 1.09 -1.98 -15.19
CA GLN A 13 1.18 -3.40 -15.45
C GLN A 13 0.06 -4.09 -14.68
N LYS A 14 -0.73 -4.92 -15.37
CA LYS A 14 -1.79 -5.73 -14.79
C LYS A 14 -1.31 -7.18 -14.68
N ARG A 15 -1.62 -7.83 -13.57
CA ARG A 15 -1.25 -9.21 -13.23
C ARG A 15 -2.42 -9.90 -12.58
N ASN A 16 -2.56 -11.20 -12.79
CA ASN A 16 -3.55 -11.97 -12.05
C ASN A 16 -2.97 -12.38 -10.69
N VAL A 17 -3.84 -12.45 -9.69
CA VAL A 17 -3.47 -13.01 -8.38
C VAL A 17 -3.78 -14.49 -8.41
N ILE A 18 -2.75 -15.33 -8.24
CA ILE A 18 -2.87 -16.79 -8.25
C ILE A 18 -2.98 -17.41 -6.85
N ARG A 19 -2.54 -16.68 -5.83
CA ARG A 19 -2.65 -17.10 -4.43
C ARG A 19 -2.80 -15.91 -3.50
N ILE A 20 -3.71 -16.04 -2.53
CA ILE A 20 -3.92 -15.08 -1.44
C ILE A 20 -3.52 -15.78 -0.14
N ILE A 21 -2.57 -15.20 0.60
CA ILE A 21 -2.03 -15.76 1.84
C ILE A 21 -2.30 -14.76 2.98
N PRO A 22 -3.45 -14.85 3.68
CA PRO A 22 -3.71 -14.00 4.84
C PRO A 22 -2.84 -14.41 6.03
N HIS A 23 -2.60 -13.46 6.94
CA HIS A 23 -1.95 -13.79 8.21
C HIS A 23 -2.74 -14.87 8.95
N HIS A 24 -2.06 -15.92 9.40
CA HIS A 24 -2.68 -17.09 10.06
C HIS A 24 -3.56 -16.75 11.28
N ASN A 25 -3.27 -15.65 11.98
CA ASN A 25 -4.06 -15.17 13.13
C ASN A 25 -5.12 -14.12 12.77
N TYR A 26 -5.29 -13.74 11.50
CA TYR A 26 -6.34 -12.80 11.09
C TYR A 26 -7.72 -13.43 11.30
N ASN A 27 -8.61 -12.73 12.01
CA ASN A 27 -9.98 -13.18 12.22
C ASN A 27 -10.94 -11.99 12.28
N ALA A 28 -11.59 -11.69 11.14
CA ALA A 28 -12.52 -10.58 11.00
C ALA A 28 -13.76 -10.68 11.91
N ALA A 29 -14.17 -11.89 12.31
CA ALA A 29 -15.31 -12.09 13.20
C ALA A 29 -15.00 -11.69 14.65
N ILE A 30 -13.73 -11.80 15.06
CA ILE A 30 -13.27 -11.37 16.40
C ILE A 30 -12.89 -9.89 16.36
N ASN A 31 -12.00 -9.52 15.43
CA ASN A 31 -11.57 -8.14 15.23
C ASN A 31 -11.05 -7.96 13.80
N LYS A 32 -11.78 -7.17 13.01
CA LYS A 32 -11.44 -6.85 11.61
C LYS A 32 -10.08 -6.16 11.39
N TYR A 33 -9.44 -5.64 12.44
CA TYR A 33 -8.19 -4.89 12.34
C TYR A 33 -6.99 -5.61 12.96
N ASN A 34 -7.19 -6.71 13.69
CA ASN A 34 -6.07 -7.42 14.29
C ASN A 34 -5.41 -8.35 13.27
N HIS A 35 -4.08 -8.26 13.14
CA HIS A 35 -3.30 -8.96 12.12
C HIS A 35 -3.80 -8.74 10.69
N ASP A 36 -4.27 -7.53 10.38
CA ASP A 36 -4.78 -7.15 9.06
C ASP A 36 -3.65 -6.99 8.03
N ILE A 37 -3.12 -8.13 7.56
CA ILE A 37 -2.06 -8.22 6.56
C ILE A 37 -2.20 -9.52 5.74
N ALA A 38 -1.91 -9.44 4.45
CA ALA A 38 -1.90 -10.58 3.54
C ALA A 38 -0.80 -10.42 2.47
N LEU A 39 -0.33 -11.54 1.93
CA LEU A 39 0.52 -11.59 0.74
C LEU A 39 -0.31 -12.03 -0.48
N LEU A 40 -0.05 -11.40 -1.62
CA LEU A 40 -0.61 -11.77 -2.91
C LEU A 40 0.51 -12.29 -3.81
N GLU A 41 0.34 -13.50 -4.33
CA GLU A 41 1.24 -14.05 -5.33
C GLU A 41 0.67 -13.79 -6.73
N LEU A 42 1.51 -13.22 -7.59
CA LEU A 42 1.17 -12.87 -8.96
C LEU A 42 1.43 -14.06 -9.90
N ASP A 43 0.67 -14.16 -10.99
CA ASP A 43 0.86 -15.16 -12.05
C ASP A 43 2.22 -15.04 -12.73
N GLU A 44 2.70 -13.81 -12.91
CA GLU A 44 4.01 -13.52 -13.48
C GLU A 44 4.68 -12.31 -12.79
N PRO A 45 6.02 -12.25 -12.75
CA PRO A 45 6.74 -11.11 -12.19
C PRO A 45 6.39 -9.78 -12.88
N LEU A 46 6.53 -8.68 -12.13
CA LEU A 46 6.47 -7.32 -12.68
C LEU A 46 7.80 -6.95 -13.33
N VAL A 47 7.75 -6.19 -14.43
CA VAL A 47 8.93 -5.60 -15.05
C VAL A 47 9.30 -4.34 -14.29
N LEU A 48 10.44 -4.34 -13.61
CA LEU A 48 10.90 -3.19 -12.84
C LEU A 48 11.43 -2.09 -13.74
N ASN A 49 11.09 -0.84 -13.42
CA ASN A 49 11.49 0.37 -14.14
C ASN A 49 11.30 1.62 -13.26
N SER A 50 11.46 2.82 -13.86
CA SER A 50 11.29 4.10 -13.16
C SER A 50 9.89 4.34 -12.55
N TYR A 51 8.87 3.61 -12.99
CA TYR A 51 7.48 3.71 -12.52
C TYR A 51 7.05 2.52 -11.66
N VAL A 52 7.80 1.41 -11.66
CA VAL A 52 7.52 0.18 -10.92
C VAL A 52 8.78 -0.27 -10.21
N THR A 53 8.85 0.00 -8.91
CA THR A 53 9.98 -0.36 -8.04
C THR A 53 9.44 -0.84 -6.69
N PRO A 54 9.98 -1.94 -6.13
CA PRO A 54 9.54 -2.44 -4.82
C PRO A 54 9.94 -1.50 -3.68
N ILE A 55 9.18 -1.55 -2.58
CA ILE A 55 9.55 -0.89 -1.33
C ILE A 55 10.48 -1.79 -0.51
N CYS A 56 11.36 -1.18 0.28
CA CYS A 56 12.19 -1.91 1.24
C CYS A 56 11.36 -2.39 2.44
N ILE A 57 11.67 -3.58 2.96
CA ILE A 57 11.12 -4.08 4.23
C ILE A 57 12.13 -3.77 5.33
N ALA A 58 11.68 -3.03 6.34
CA ALA A 58 12.51 -2.70 7.49
C ALA A 58 12.66 -3.90 8.44
N ASP A 59 13.83 -4.01 9.06
CA ASP A 59 14.01 -4.89 10.21
C ASP A 59 13.41 -4.26 11.49
N LYS A 60 13.32 -5.09 12.53
CA LYS A 60 12.74 -4.71 13.81
C LYS A 60 13.49 -3.56 14.50
N GLU A 61 14.81 -3.50 14.37
CA GLU A 61 15.63 -2.49 15.02
C GLU A 61 15.35 -1.12 14.41
N TYR A 62 15.38 -1.04 13.08
CA TYR A 62 15.05 0.17 12.34
C TYR A 62 13.62 0.64 12.65
N THR A 63 12.63 -0.25 12.65
CA THR A 63 11.24 0.09 12.97
C THR A 63 11.12 0.71 14.37
N ASN A 64 11.79 0.15 15.38
CA ASN A 64 11.73 0.68 16.74
C ASN A 64 12.31 2.09 16.88
N ILE A 65 13.31 2.43 16.07
CA ILE A 65 13.88 3.79 16.02
C ILE A 65 12.91 4.73 15.31
N PHE A 66 12.41 4.31 14.14
CA PHE A 66 11.48 5.10 13.34
C PHE A 66 10.21 5.47 14.09
N LEU A 67 9.65 4.55 14.88
CA LEU A 67 8.39 4.75 15.60
C LEU A 67 8.44 5.85 16.68
N LYS A 68 9.63 6.28 17.11
CA LYS A 68 9.76 7.29 18.18
C LYS A 68 9.63 8.73 17.68
N PHE A 69 10.12 9.02 16.48
CA PHE A 69 10.25 10.41 15.98
C PHE A 69 10.02 10.53 14.47
N GLY A 70 9.59 9.45 13.83
CA GLY A 70 9.46 9.39 12.39
C GLY A 70 8.25 10.17 11.86
N SER A 71 8.30 10.44 10.57
CA SER A 71 7.15 10.86 9.79
C SER A 71 7.02 9.92 8.60
N GLY A 72 5.80 9.52 8.28
CA GLY A 72 5.51 8.68 7.13
C GLY A 72 4.94 9.49 5.97
N TYR A 73 4.98 8.92 4.78
CA TYR A 73 4.12 9.34 3.68
C TYR A 73 2.99 8.34 3.52
N VAL A 74 1.78 8.85 3.33
CA VAL A 74 0.62 8.07 2.92
C VAL A 74 0.26 8.50 1.51
N SER A 75 0.00 7.54 0.63
CA SER A 75 -0.40 7.80 -0.75
C SER A 75 -1.59 6.95 -1.16
N GLY A 76 -2.35 7.41 -2.15
CA GLY A 76 -3.44 6.66 -2.74
C GLY A 76 -4.47 7.53 -3.45
N TRP A 77 -5.47 6.86 -4.01
CA TRP A 77 -6.61 7.45 -4.74
C TRP A 77 -7.88 7.54 -3.86
N GLY A 78 -7.71 7.56 -2.54
CA GLY A 78 -8.82 7.60 -1.58
C GLY A 78 -9.61 8.91 -1.63
N ARG A 79 -10.59 9.03 -0.75
CA ARG A 79 -11.36 10.27 -0.58
C ARG A 79 -10.47 11.37 0.00
N VAL A 80 -10.41 12.51 -0.67
CA VAL A 80 -9.60 13.67 -0.25
C VAL A 80 -10.25 14.54 0.84
N PHE A 81 -11.55 14.40 1.04
CA PHE A 81 -12.29 15.01 2.15
C PHE A 81 -13.40 14.08 2.63
N HIS A 82 -13.89 14.32 3.85
CA HIS A 82 -14.90 13.50 4.49
C HIS A 82 -16.18 13.45 3.63
N LYS A 83 -16.65 12.22 3.32
CA LYS A 83 -17.79 11.94 2.42
C LYS A 83 -17.65 12.48 0.98
N GLY A 84 -16.43 12.83 0.56
CA GLY A 84 -16.12 13.25 -0.80
C GLY A 84 -16.01 12.11 -1.81
N ARG A 85 -15.75 12.49 -3.07
CA ARG A 85 -15.38 11.53 -4.13
C ARG A 85 -13.92 11.09 -3.94
N SER A 86 -13.61 9.89 -4.43
CA SER A 86 -12.23 9.42 -4.55
C SER A 86 -11.46 10.28 -5.55
N ALA A 87 -10.16 10.43 -5.33
CA ALA A 87 -9.29 11.13 -6.28
C ALA A 87 -9.04 10.27 -7.52
N LEU A 88 -8.98 10.90 -8.69
CA LEU A 88 -8.59 10.23 -9.95
C LEU A 88 -7.08 10.14 -10.10
N VAL A 89 -6.39 11.20 -9.68
CA VAL A 89 -4.93 11.30 -9.71
C VAL A 89 -4.36 10.95 -8.33
N LEU A 90 -3.24 10.22 -8.31
CA LEU A 90 -2.57 9.78 -7.08
C LEU A 90 -2.28 10.97 -6.17
N GLN A 91 -2.75 10.86 -4.92
CA GLN A 91 -2.44 11.84 -3.88
C GLN A 91 -1.38 11.29 -2.94
N TYR A 92 -0.65 12.19 -2.28
CA TYR A 92 0.23 11.83 -1.18
C TYR A 92 0.26 12.95 -0.14
N LEU A 93 0.53 12.58 1.11
CA LEU A 93 0.73 13.53 2.19
C LEU A 93 1.70 12.98 3.23
N ARG A 94 2.40 13.89 3.92
CA ARG A 94 3.31 13.54 5.01
C ARG A 94 2.55 13.60 6.34
N VAL A 95 2.60 12.52 7.11
CA VAL A 95 2.01 12.42 8.45
C VAL A 95 3.10 12.29 9.50
N PRO A 96 3.03 13.03 10.61
CA PRO A 96 3.85 12.74 11.78
C PRO A 96 3.35 11.46 12.45
N LEU A 97 4.26 10.71 13.08
CA LEU A 97 3.85 9.73 14.08
C LEU A 97 3.29 10.43 15.31
N VAL A 98 2.31 9.79 15.95
CA VAL A 98 1.64 10.29 17.16
C VAL A 98 1.74 9.22 18.23
N ASP A 99 2.06 9.64 19.46
CA ASP A 99 2.15 8.79 20.65
C ASP A 99 0.77 8.35 21.17
#